data_AF-A0A2S6GLS0-F1
#
_entry.id   AF-A0A2S6GLS0-F1
#
_cell.length_a   1.000
_cell.length_b   1.000
_cell.length_c   1.000
_cell.angle_alpha   90.00
_cell.angle_beta   90.00
_cell.angle_gamma   90.00
#
_symmetry.space_group_name_H-M   'P 1'
#
loop_
_entity.id
_entity.type
_entity.pdbx_description
1 polymer ?
#
loop_
_entity_poly.entity_id
_entity_poly.type
_entity_poly.pdbx_seq_one_letter_code
_entity_poly.pdbx_strand_id
1 'polypeptide(L)' 'MVTLNTDEPPMFGATLEGEYLAVATALDLRAVDLAQLAGTVVTASFLNAASGSRLLAEIDSVVRGRLPECRVSDI' A
#
# COMPACT_ATOMS: atom_id res chain seq x y z
N MET A 1 -13.35 5.34 6.93
CA MET A 1 -11.92 5.18 6.61
C MET A 1 -11.53 3.77 7.00
N VAL A 2 -10.87 3.01 6.13
CA VAL A 2 -10.49 1.61 6.38
C VAL A 2 -9.03 1.38 5.99
N THR A 3 -8.34 0.51 6.70
CA THR A 3 -7.00 0.03 6.36
C THR A 3 -7.05 -1.49 6.21
N LEU A 4 -6.22 -2.03 5.32
CA LEU A 4 -6.09 -3.47 5.06
C LEU A 4 -4.75 -3.97 5.58
N ASN A 5 -4.78 -5.00 6.42
CA ASN A 5 -3.61 -5.59 7.07
C ASN A 5 -3.77 -7.11 7.16
N THR A 6 -2.67 -7.82 7.41
CA THR A 6 -2.64 -9.29 7.55
C THR A 6 -3.08 -9.80 8.92
N ASP A 7 -3.15 -8.91 9.92
CA ASP A 7 -3.29 -9.26 11.34
C ASP A 7 -2.12 -10.13 11.86
N GLU A 8 -2.21 -11.46 11.73
CA GLU A 8 -1.23 -12.46 12.16
C GLU A 8 -0.78 -13.35 10.98
N PRO A 9 0.13 -12.88 10.10
CA PRO A 9 0.42 -13.55 8.83
C PRO A 9 0.83 -15.04 8.94
N PRO A 10 1.67 -15.48 9.90
CA PRO A 10 2.01 -16.90 10.06
C PRO A 10 0.81 -17.79 10.43
N MET A 11 -0.16 -17.26 11.17
CA MET A 11 -1.35 -18.03 11.58
C MET A 11 -2.29 -18.27 10.40
N PHE A 12 -2.41 -17.29 9.51
CA PHE A 12 -3.31 -17.33 8.35
C PHE A 12 -2.65 -17.75 7.04
N GLY A 13 -1.31 -17.92 7.02
CA GLY A 13 -0.57 -18.14 5.79
C GLY A 13 -0.69 -16.95 4.82
N ALA A 14 -0.86 -15.75 5.37
CA ALA A 14 -1.14 -14.53 4.63
C ALA A 14 0.14 -13.75 4.30
N THR A 15 0.11 -13.04 3.18
CA THR A 15 1.04 -11.95 2.88
C THR A 15 0.24 -10.68 2.66
N LEU A 16 0.81 -9.52 2.95
CA LEU A 16 0.10 -8.26 2.72
C LEU A 16 -0.28 -8.08 1.25
N GLU A 17 0.61 -8.47 0.33
CA GLU A 17 0.31 -8.51 -1.10
C GLU A 17 -0.88 -9.44 -1.41
N GLY A 18 -0.90 -10.63 -0.80
CA GLY A 18 -2.00 -11.58 -0.94
C GLY A 18 -3.34 -11.01 -0.48
N GLU A 19 -3.38 -10.29 0.63
CA GLU A 19 -4.59 -9.62 1.11
C GLU A 19 -5.09 -8.56 0.11
N TYR A 20 -4.19 -7.74 -0.43
CA TYR A 20 -4.55 -6.74 -1.45
C TYR A 20 -5.06 -7.40 -2.73
N LEU A 21 -4.43 -8.49 -3.19
CA LEU A 21 -4.88 -9.24 -4.37
C LEU A 21 -6.25 -9.91 -4.15
N ALA A 22 -6.47 -10.47 -2.96
CA ALA A 22 -7.74 -11.10 -2.59
C ALA A 22 -8.88 -10.07 -2.58
N VAL A 23 -8.68 -8.92 -1.95
CA VAL A 23 -9.66 -7.83 -1.92
C VAL A 23 -9.89 -7.25 -3.31
N ALA A 24 -8.82 -7.04 -4.10
CA ALA A 24 -8.95 -6.56 -5.47
C ALA A 24 -9.82 -7.49 -6.32
N THR A 25 -9.58 -8.80 -6.20
CA THR A 25 -10.32 -9.81 -6.95
C THR A 25 -11.77 -9.92 -6.48
N ALA A 26 -12.00 -9.93 -5.16
CA ALA A 26 -13.34 -10.11 -4.61
C ALA A 26 -14.28 -8.92 -4.88
N LEU A 27 -13.71 -7.70 -5.00
CA LEU A 27 -14.47 -6.47 -5.17
C LEU A 27 -14.30 -5.81 -6.55
N ASP A 28 -13.61 -6.48 -7.49
CA ASP A 28 -13.30 -5.98 -8.84
C ASP A 28 -12.61 -4.59 -8.83
N LEU A 29 -11.61 -4.44 -7.95
CA LEU A 29 -10.86 -3.19 -7.79
C LEU A 29 -9.75 -3.06 -8.83
N ARG A 30 -9.52 -1.83 -9.27
CA ARG A 30 -8.42 -1.47 -10.19
C ARG A 30 -7.22 -0.93 -9.41
N ALA A 31 -6.10 -0.77 -10.10
CA ALA A 31 -4.87 -0.24 -9.50
C ALA A 31 -5.05 1.12 -8.80
N VAL A 32 -5.92 2.00 -9.32
CA VAL A 32 -6.23 3.29 -8.70
C VAL A 32 -6.97 3.14 -7.36
N ASP A 33 -7.81 2.12 -7.24
CA ASP A 33 -8.59 1.84 -6.03
C ASP A 33 -7.67 1.25 -4.94
N LEU A 34 -6.72 0.39 -5.33
CA LEU A 34 -5.68 -0.13 -4.44
C LEU A 34 -4.73 0.97 -3.95
N ALA A 35 -4.38 1.92 -4.81
CA ALA A 35 -3.58 3.08 -4.42
C ALA A 35 -4.30 3.98 -3.40
N GLN A 36 -5.63 4.08 -3.49
CA GLN A 36 -6.43 4.78 -2.49
C GLN A 36 -6.41 4.05 -1.13
N LEU A 37 -6.51 2.72 -1.12
CA LEU A 37 -6.36 1.92 0.10
C LEU A 37 -4.97 2.12 0.73
N ALA A 38 -3.92 2.02 -0.07
CA ALA A 38 -2.54 2.25 0.39
C ALA A 38 -2.35 3.69 0.91
N GLY A 39 -2.88 4.70 0.23
CA GLY A 39 -2.82 6.09 0.68
C GLY A 39 -3.58 6.33 2.00
N THR A 40 -4.65 5.57 2.25
CA THR A 40 -5.38 5.60 3.52
C THR A 40 -4.51 5.07 4.66
N VAL A 41 -3.73 4.01 4.42
CA VAL A 41 -2.76 3.48 5.41
C VAL A 41 -1.71 4.53 5.77
N VAL A 42 -1.15 5.22 4.77
CA VAL A 42 -0.15 6.29 5.03
C VAL A 42 -0.78 7.42 5.84
N THR A 43 -1.98 7.86 5.49
CA THR A 43 -2.69 8.94 6.19
C THR A 43 -3.06 8.57 7.63
N ALA A 44 -3.36 7.30 7.88
CA ALA A 44 -3.70 6.78 9.21
C ALA A 44 -2.47 6.42 10.07
N SER A 45 -1.27 6.45 9.49
CA SER A 45 -0.04 6.08 10.17
C SER A 45 0.43 7.12 11.19
N PHE A 46 1.39 6.76 12.04
CA PHE A 46 2.06 7.69 12.95
C PHE A 46 3.32 8.32 12.34
N LEU A 47 3.43 8.33 11.01
CA LEU A 47 4.52 8.98 10.32
C LEU A 47 4.46 10.49 10.50
N ASN A 48 5.62 11.13 10.47
CA ASN A 48 5.68 12.59 10.31
C ASN A 48 5.21 12.98 8.89
N ALA A 49 4.86 14.27 8.73
CA ALA A 49 4.33 14.79 7.48
C ALA A 49 5.26 14.61 6.27
N ALA A 50 6.58 14.69 6.46
CA ALA A 50 7.56 14.55 5.38
C ALA A 50 7.63 13.09 4.88
N SER A 51 7.73 12.13 5.80
CA SER A 51 7.73 10.70 5.49
C SER A 51 6.39 10.27 4.85
N GLY A 52 5.26 10.73 5.40
CA GLY A 52 3.94 10.47 4.82
C GLY A 52 3.80 11.03 3.40
N SER A 53 4.23 12.27 3.17
CA SER A 53 4.18 12.90 1.84
C SER A 53 5.05 12.16 0.82
N ARG A 54 6.23 11.67 1.23
CA ARG A 54 7.10 10.87 0.37
C ARG A 54 6.42 9.57 -0.06
N LEU A 55 5.85 8.81 0.87
CA LEU A 55 5.17 7.54 0.55
C LEU A 55 3.94 7.75 -0.34
N LEU A 56 3.16 8.81 -0.10
CA LEU A 56 2.02 9.15 -0.97
C LEU A 56 2.47 9.44 -2.40
N ALA A 57 3.61 10.14 -2.57
CA ALA A 57 4.18 10.39 -3.89
C ALA A 57 4.71 9.10 -4.55
N GLU A 58 5.31 8.20 -3.80
CA GLU A 58 5.77 6.90 -4.29
C GLU A 58 4.59 6.05 -4.80
N ILE A 59 3.48 5.98 -4.04
CA ILE A 59 2.24 5.29 -4.43
C ILE A 59 1.67 5.87 -5.74
N ASP A 60 1.55 7.20 -5.83
CA ASP A 60 1.07 7.88 -7.04
C ASP A 60 1.98 7.61 -8.25
N SER A 61 3.29 7.53 -8.05
CA SER A 61 4.25 7.24 -9.11
C SER A 61 4.03 5.85 -9.71
N VAL A 62 3.79 4.83 -8.87
CA VAL A 62 3.49 3.45 -9.31
C VAL A 62 2.24 3.41 -10.18
N VAL A 63 1.17 4.09 -9.77
CA VAL A 63 -0.09 4.17 -10.55
C VAL A 63 0.12 4.81 -11.92
N ARG A 64 1.02 5.80 -11.99
CA ARG A 64 1.36 6.49 -13.25
C ARG A 64 2.38 5.74 -14.11
N GLY A 65 2.77 4.52 -13.72
CA GLY A 65 3.74 3.70 -14.44
C GLY A 65 5.17 4.25 -14.36
N ARG A 66 5.48 5.07 -13.36
CA ARG A 66 6.82 5.59 -13.08
C ARG A 66 7.32 4.89 -11.82
N LEU A 67 8.15 3.86 -11.97
CA LEU A 67 8.75 3.25 -10.78
C LEU A 67 9.77 4.24 -10.20
N PRO A 68 9.68 4.61 -8.90
CA PRO A 68 10.77 5.32 -8.25
C PRO A 68 12.00 4.40 -8.26
N GLU A 69 13.19 4.95 -8.53
CA GLU A 69 14.46 4.21 -8.41
C GLU A 69 14.73 3.92 -6.92
N CYS A 70 14.01 2.96 -6.35
CA CYS A 70 14.21 2.54 -4.97
C CYS A 70 15.45 1.65 -4.91
N ARG A 71 16.52 2.15 -4.27
CA ARG A 71 17.70 1.33 -3.96
C ARG A 71 17.43 0.57 -2.67
N VAL A 72 17.73 -0.73 -2.67
CA VAL A 72 17.68 -1.61 -1.48
C VAL A 72 18.46 -1.04 -0.27
N SER A 73 19.35 -0.08 -0.50
CA SER A 73 20.13 0.64 0.50
C SER A 73 19.35 1.56 1.44
N ASP A 74 18.08 1.88 1.13
CA ASP A 74 17.28 2.88 1.85
C ASP A 74 16.30 2.27 2.88
N ILE A 75 16.34 0.94 3.11
CA ILE A 75 15.56 0.19 4.12
C ILE A 75 16.51 -0.26 5.23
#